data_AF-D2BVX1-F1
#
_entry.id   AF-D2BVX1-F1
#
_cell.length_a   1.000
_cell.length_b   1.000
_cell.length_c   1.000
_cell.angle_alpha   90.00
_cell.angle_beta   90.00
_cell.angle_gamma   90.00
#
_symmetry.space_group_name_H-M   'P 1'
#
loop_
_entity.id
_entity.type
_entity.pdbx_description
1 polymer ?
#
loop_
_entity_poly.entity_id
_entity_poly.type
_entity_poly.pdbx_seq_one_letter_code
_entity_poly.pdbx_strand_id
1 'polypeptide(L)'
;MRIKYMMLMAIGAMVSVSSFAAVNDVPKGALVVRYGAANMDENYKNQDGYPGKLQNVSALCSQANSGVDSAKVKALIMTDTKHPNPLNQAGATNASTLINKNATVTKDPLPGNPNHCLINNIELKNIKGAWQMFANPLN
;
A
#
# COMPACT_ATOMS: atom_id res chain seq x y z
N MET A 1 -49.01 7.04 -52.47
CA MET A 1 -48.92 6.46 -51.11
C MET A 1 -47.43 6.39 -50.76
N ARG A 2 -46.95 7.21 -49.79
CA ARG A 2 -45.51 7.37 -49.50
C ARG A 2 -45.07 6.36 -48.43
N ILE A 3 -44.14 5.48 -48.77
CA ILE A 3 -43.49 4.56 -47.82
C ILE A 3 -42.35 5.33 -47.14
N LYS A 4 -42.46 5.53 -45.82
CA LYS A 4 -41.43 6.13 -44.99
C LYS A 4 -40.48 5.03 -44.50
N TYR A 5 -39.24 5.02 -44.98
CA TYR A 5 -38.18 4.20 -44.41
C TYR A 5 -37.68 4.87 -43.13
N MET A 6 -37.89 4.20 -42.00
CA MET A 6 -37.41 4.62 -40.69
C MET A 6 -36.10 3.86 -40.41
N MET A 7 -34.96 4.51 -40.60
CA MET A 7 -33.65 3.98 -40.19
C MET A 7 -33.57 3.99 -38.66
N LEU A 8 -33.51 2.81 -38.04
CA LEU A 8 -33.10 2.64 -36.65
C LEU A 8 -31.57 2.60 -36.60
N MET A 9 -30.96 3.71 -36.19
CA MET A 9 -29.55 3.74 -35.78
C MET A 9 -29.44 3.18 -34.36
N ALA A 10 -28.96 1.94 -34.23
CA ALA A 10 -28.60 1.37 -32.94
C ALA A 10 -27.30 2.00 -32.44
N ILE A 11 -27.41 2.96 -31.52
CA ILE A 11 -26.26 3.54 -30.82
C ILE A 11 -25.84 2.54 -29.76
N GLY A 12 -24.84 1.71 -30.07
CA GLY A 12 -24.16 0.86 -29.09
C GLY A 12 -23.42 1.74 -28.09
N ALA A 13 -23.93 1.82 -26.87
CA ALA A 13 -23.24 2.47 -25.76
C ALA A 13 -22.01 1.62 -25.38
N MET A 14 -20.83 2.03 -25.83
CA MET A 14 -19.57 1.56 -25.27
C MET A 14 -19.49 2.04 -23.82
N VAL A 15 -19.68 1.13 -22.88
CA VAL A 15 -19.49 1.40 -21.46
C VAL A 15 -17.98 1.41 -21.21
N SER A 16 -17.38 2.60 -21.28
CA SER A 16 -15.99 2.83 -20.93
C SER A 16 -15.79 2.49 -19.45
N VAL A 17 -15.23 1.31 -19.16
CA VAL A 17 -14.80 0.95 -17.81
C VAL A 17 -13.65 1.88 -17.45
N SER A 18 -13.97 2.96 -16.74
CA SER A 18 -12.98 3.91 -16.28
C SER A 18 -12.24 3.25 -15.13
N SER A 19 -11.12 2.58 -15.41
CA SER A 19 -10.18 2.16 -14.37
C SER A 19 -9.62 3.42 -13.73
N PHE A 20 -10.18 3.80 -12.59
CA PHE A 20 -9.56 4.80 -11.72
C PHE A 20 -8.18 4.28 -11.35
N ALA A 21 -7.12 4.94 -11.83
CA ALA A 21 -5.77 4.66 -11.38
C ALA A 21 -5.71 4.91 -9.86
N ALA A 22 -5.21 3.95 -9.09
CA ALA A 22 -4.96 4.15 -7.67
C ALA A 22 -4.04 5.36 -7.49
N VAL A 23 -4.49 6.37 -6.76
CA VAL A 23 -3.76 7.62 -6.54
C VAL A 23 -2.96 7.51 -5.25
N ASN A 24 -1.70 7.96 -5.26
CA ASN A 24 -0.95 8.14 -4.02
C ASN A 24 -1.60 9.23 -3.17
N ASP A 25 -2.31 8.84 -2.11
CA ASP A 25 -2.94 9.76 -1.16
C ASP A 25 -2.21 9.79 0.20
N VAL A 26 -1.11 9.04 0.33
CA VAL A 26 -0.15 9.13 1.43
C VAL A 26 0.96 10.15 1.10
N PRO A 27 1.28 11.11 2.00
CA PRO A 27 2.34 12.08 1.76
C PRO A 27 3.69 11.41 1.48
N LYS A 28 4.46 11.93 0.52
CA LYS A 28 5.78 11.36 0.15
C LYS A 28 6.76 11.25 1.32
N GLY A 29 6.70 12.14 2.31
CA GLY A 29 7.55 12.09 3.51
C GLY A 29 6.95 11.31 4.68
N ALA A 30 5.79 10.66 4.49
CA ALA A 30 5.19 9.82 5.50
C ALA A 30 6.09 8.62 5.83
N LEU A 31 6.13 8.30 7.11
CA LEU A 31 6.70 7.06 7.62
C LEU A 31 5.78 5.91 7.23
N VAL A 32 6.35 4.88 6.61
CA VAL A 32 5.68 3.62 6.30
C VAL A 32 6.34 2.51 7.11
N VAL A 33 5.55 1.73 7.84
CA VAL A 33 6.02 0.63 8.68
C VAL A 33 5.36 -0.66 8.24
N ARG A 34 6.17 -1.69 8.04
CA ARG A 34 5.71 -3.05 7.77
C ARG A 34 6.19 -3.98 8.86
N TYR A 35 5.28 -4.80 9.37
CA TYR A 35 5.59 -5.80 10.39
C TYR A 35 6.51 -6.91 9.86
N GLY A 36 7.27 -7.50 10.79
CA GLY A 36 8.13 -8.64 10.54
C GLY A 36 9.42 -8.29 9.80
N ALA A 37 10.09 -9.34 9.31
CA ALA A 37 11.34 -9.25 8.57
C ALA A 37 11.08 -8.76 7.13
N ALA A 38 10.79 -7.46 6.96
CA ALA A 38 10.33 -6.88 5.70
C ALA A 38 11.29 -7.00 4.50
N ASN A 39 12.55 -7.37 4.72
CA ASN A 39 13.52 -7.64 3.65
C ASN A 39 13.59 -9.12 3.24
N MET A 40 12.78 -10.00 3.84
CA MET A 40 12.80 -11.45 3.62
C MET A 40 11.62 -11.90 2.74
N ASP A 41 11.81 -12.94 1.90
CA ASP A 41 10.78 -13.44 0.98
C ASP A 41 9.58 -14.01 1.72
N GLU A 42 9.81 -14.61 2.89
CA GLU A 42 8.79 -15.19 3.74
C GLU A 42 7.74 -14.16 4.17
N ASN A 43 8.08 -12.86 4.21
CA ASN A 43 7.15 -11.80 4.56
C ASN A 43 6.21 -11.39 3.39
N TYR A 44 6.43 -11.96 2.20
CA TYR A 44 5.64 -11.67 0.99
C TYR A 44 5.07 -12.92 0.32
N LYS A 45 5.45 -14.13 0.73
CA LYS A 45 5.04 -15.39 0.08
C LYS A 45 3.52 -15.58 -0.09
N ASN A 46 2.73 -14.95 0.78
CA ASN A 46 1.26 -15.01 0.76
C ASN A 46 0.61 -13.72 0.24
N GLN A 47 1.41 -12.78 -0.29
CA GLN A 47 0.88 -11.52 -0.82
C GLN A 47 0.43 -11.69 -2.26
N ASP A 48 -0.62 -10.95 -2.60
CA ASP A 48 -1.13 -10.91 -3.97
C ASP A 48 -0.03 -10.50 -4.94
N GLY A 49 0.11 -11.26 -6.04
CA GLY A 49 1.11 -11.00 -7.07
C GLY A 49 2.53 -11.50 -6.76
N TYR A 50 2.76 -12.19 -5.64
CA TYR A 50 4.03 -12.88 -5.39
C TYR A 50 4.29 -13.99 -6.44
N PRO A 51 5.53 -14.20 -6.92
CA PRO A 51 6.77 -13.46 -6.60
C PRO A 51 7.03 -12.24 -7.51
N GLY A 52 6.08 -11.87 -8.36
CA GLY A 52 6.22 -10.80 -9.34
C GLY A 52 5.93 -9.42 -8.77
N LYS A 53 4.82 -8.84 -9.22
CA LYS A 53 4.39 -7.48 -8.88
C LYS A 53 3.35 -7.54 -7.77
N LEU A 54 3.79 -7.22 -6.56
CA LEU A 54 3.00 -7.29 -5.35
C LEU A 54 1.87 -6.26 -5.37
N GLN A 55 0.72 -6.68 -4.84
CA GLN A 55 -0.47 -5.88 -4.60
C GLN A 55 -0.92 -6.05 -3.16
N ASN A 56 -1.72 -5.09 -2.67
CA ASN A 56 -2.37 -5.12 -1.36
C ASN A 56 -1.41 -5.41 -0.20
N VAL A 57 -0.14 -4.98 -0.30
CA VAL A 57 0.83 -5.21 0.76
C VAL A 57 0.49 -4.30 1.93
N SER A 58 -0.06 -4.91 2.99
CA SER A 58 -0.45 -4.23 4.23
C SER A 58 0.73 -3.54 4.91
N ALA A 59 0.53 -2.31 5.36
CA ALA A 59 1.49 -1.54 6.13
C ALA A 59 0.75 -0.54 7.05
N LEU A 60 1.52 0.16 7.89
CA LEU A 60 1.08 1.36 8.56
C LEU A 60 1.72 2.57 7.88
N CYS A 61 0.98 3.67 7.76
CA CYS A 61 1.48 4.92 7.22
C CYS A 61 1.16 6.08 8.18
N SER A 62 2.13 6.95 8.46
CA SER A 62 1.84 8.19 9.16
C SER A 62 1.02 9.12 8.27
N GLN A 63 0.09 9.86 8.87
CA GLN A 63 -0.78 10.79 8.12
C GLN A 63 -0.05 12.06 7.64
N ALA A 64 1.14 12.32 8.19
CA ALA A 64 1.97 13.48 7.90
C ALA A 64 3.43 13.07 7.66
N ASN A 65 4.23 14.00 7.16
CA ASN A 65 5.68 13.81 7.01
C ASN A 65 6.31 13.61 8.39
N SER A 66 7.03 12.49 8.54
CA SER A 66 7.58 12.11 9.85
C SER A 66 9.04 11.64 9.74
N GLY A 67 9.46 11.08 8.61
CA GLY A 67 10.79 10.48 8.49
C GLY A 67 10.90 9.16 9.25
N VAL A 68 12.05 8.49 9.13
CA VAL A 68 12.32 7.17 9.72
C VAL A 68 13.14 7.32 10.99
N ASP A 69 12.55 6.99 12.13
CA ASP A 69 13.18 7.01 13.46
C ASP A 69 12.49 5.98 14.37
N SER A 70 13.25 5.43 15.33
CA SER A 70 12.77 4.36 16.21
C SER A 70 11.56 4.77 17.05
N ALA A 71 11.56 5.98 17.63
CA ALA A 71 10.45 6.44 18.46
C ALA A 71 9.17 6.64 17.64
N LYS A 72 9.31 7.12 16.39
CA LYS A 72 8.19 7.30 15.45
C LYS A 72 7.65 5.97 14.96
N VAL A 73 8.51 4.98 14.71
CA VAL A 73 8.11 3.60 14.36
C VAL A 73 7.30 3.00 15.51
N LYS A 74 7.81 3.07 16.74
CA LYS A 74 7.11 2.60 17.95
C LYS A 74 5.74 3.28 18.09
N ALA A 75 5.70 4.60 18.01
CA ALA A 75 4.46 5.38 18.14
C ALA A 75 3.43 4.99 17.07
N LEU A 76 3.86 4.81 15.81
CA LEU A 76 2.97 4.41 14.72
C LEU A 76 2.44 2.98 14.93
N ILE A 77 3.29 2.03 15.32
CA ILE A 77 2.88 0.66 15.62
C ILE A 77 1.84 0.61 16.74
N MET A 78 2.01 1.42 17.79
CA MET A 78 1.07 1.48 18.92
C MET A 78 -0.34 1.96 18.53
N THR A 79 -0.52 2.52 17.33
CA THR A 79 -1.85 2.88 16.82
C THR A 79 -2.63 1.70 16.24
N ASP A 80 -1.97 0.59 15.94
CA ASP A 80 -2.63 -0.67 15.57
C ASP A 80 -2.99 -1.46 16.83
N THR A 81 -4.24 -1.32 17.27
CA THR A 81 -4.75 -2.00 18.47
C THR A 81 -5.10 -3.46 18.22
N LYS A 82 -5.01 -3.93 16.97
CA LYS A 82 -5.33 -5.31 16.58
C LYS A 82 -4.09 -6.17 16.41
N HIS A 83 -2.89 -5.59 16.44
CA HIS A 83 -1.67 -6.37 16.35
C HIS A 83 -1.26 -6.94 17.71
N PRO A 84 -0.86 -8.23 17.79
CA PRO A 84 -0.38 -8.83 19.04
C PRO A 84 0.99 -8.27 19.43
N ASN A 85 1.16 -7.99 20.73
CA ASN A 85 2.45 -7.77 21.36
C ASN A 85 2.99 -9.10 21.91
N PRO A 86 4.32 -9.37 21.84
CA PRO A 86 5.39 -8.50 21.33
C PRO A 86 5.67 -8.64 19.82
N LEU A 87 6.24 -7.59 19.24
CA LEU A 87 6.79 -7.60 17.88
C LEU A 87 8.31 -7.80 17.89
N ASN A 88 8.79 -8.85 17.24
CA ASN A 88 10.23 -9.14 17.18
C ASN A 88 10.98 -8.21 16.21
N GLN A 89 10.35 -7.82 15.10
CA GLN A 89 10.96 -6.96 14.08
C GLN A 89 9.90 -6.13 13.33
N ALA A 90 10.32 -4.98 12.82
CA ALA A 90 9.58 -4.20 11.83
C ALA A 90 10.55 -3.57 10.82
N GLY A 91 10.10 -3.38 9.59
CA GLY A 91 10.76 -2.56 8.58
C GLY A 91 10.10 -1.20 8.49
N ALA A 92 10.88 -0.13 8.35
CA ALA A 92 10.35 1.21 8.14
C ALA A 92 11.07 1.95 7.01
N THR A 93 10.34 2.82 6.31
CA THR A 93 10.87 3.65 5.21
C THR A 93 10.01 4.90 5.03
N ASN A 94 10.44 5.82 4.17
CA ASN A 94 9.57 6.90 3.70
C ASN A 94 8.73 6.43 2.51
N ALA A 95 7.49 6.90 2.40
CA ALA A 95 6.63 6.58 1.26
C ALA A 95 7.28 6.91 -0.09
N SER A 96 8.07 7.99 -0.16
CA SER A 96 8.85 8.36 -1.35
C SER A 96 9.80 7.26 -1.83
N THR A 97 10.42 6.49 -0.93
CA THR A 97 11.30 5.37 -1.28
C THR A 97 10.56 4.32 -2.08
N LEU A 98 9.32 4.00 -1.69
CA LEU A 98 8.47 3.03 -2.36
C LEU A 98 7.92 3.60 -3.67
N ILE A 99 7.43 4.84 -3.64
CA ILE A 99 6.87 5.53 -4.81
C ILE A 99 7.93 5.69 -5.92
N ASN A 100 9.18 6.04 -5.57
CA ASN A 100 10.29 6.13 -6.52
C ASN A 100 10.67 4.78 -7.14
N LYS A 101 10.17 3.67 -6.56
CA LYS A 101 10.29 2.31 -7.08
C LYS A 101 9.01 1.81 -7.75
N ASN A 102 8.20 2.76 -8.25
CA ASN A 102 6.93 2.56 -8.96
C ASN A 102 5.78 1.99 -8.13
N ALA A 103 5.89 1.99 -6.80
CA ALA A 103 4.77 1.64 -5.94
C ALA A 103 3.69 2.71 -5.94
N THR A 104 2.47 2.30 -5.60
CA THR A 104 1.41 3.20 -5.14
C THR A 104 1.17 2.93 -3.66
N VAL A 105 1.14 3.98 -2.84
CA VAL A 105 0.86 3.89 -1.40
C VAL A 105 -0.45 4.63 -1.14
N THR A 106 -1.46 3.87 -0.73
CA THR A 106 -2.82 4.38 -0.49
C THR A 106 -3.24 4.19 0.95
N LYS A 107 -3.95 5.16 1.52
CA LYS A 107 -4.62 5.01 2.81
C LYS A 107 -5.67 3.91 2.70
N ASP A 108 -5.76 3.09 3.73
CA ASP A 108 -6.76 2.03 3.84
C ASP A 108 -7.11 1.83 5.32
N PRO A 109 -7.68 2.85 5.99
CA PRO A 109 -7.92 2.79 7.42
C PRO A 109 -8.88 1.64 7.78
N LEU A 110 -8.47 0.80 8.72
CA LEU A 110 -9.27 -0.33 9.19
C LEU A 110 -9.76 -0.10 10.63
N PRO A 111 -10.88 -0.72 11.05
CA PRO A 111 -11.29 -0.68 12.45
C PRO A 111 -10.20 -1.25 13.37
N GLY A 112 -9.69 -0.43 14.30
CA GLY A 112 -8.58 -0.77 15.20
C GLY A 112 -7.18 -0.62 14.58
N ASN A 113 -7.09 -0.19 13.32
CA ASN A 113 -5.84 0.18 12.67
C ASN A 113 -6.08 1.39 11.73
N PRO A 114 -6.24 2.60 12.29
CA PRO A 114 -6.61 3.80 11.54
C PRO A 114 -5.49 4.31 10.62
N ASN A 115 -4.25 3.86 10.85
CA ASN A 115 -3.09 4.20 10.02
C ASN A 115 -2.75 3.11 9.01
N HIS A 116 -3.62 2.10 8.84
CA HIS A 116 -3.41 1.09 7.83
C HIS A 116 -3.37 1.72 6.43
N CYS A 117 -2.45 1.21 5.62
CA CYS A 117 -2.26 1.60 4.24
C CYS A 117 -1.87 0.38 3.41
N LEU A 118 -2.09 0.49 2.10
CA LEU A 118 -1.74 -0.53 1.13
C LEU A 118 -0.62 -0.05 0.23
N ILE A 119 0.35 -0.92 -0.02
CA ILE A 119 1.39 -0.73 -1.02
C ILE A 119 1.05 -1.64 -2.20
N ASN A 120 0.88 -1.02 -3.36
CA ASN A 120 0.49 -1.65 -4.61
C ASN A 120 1.57 -1.46 -5.67
N ASN A 121 1.50 -2.26 -6.74
CA ASN A 121 2.26 -2.03 -7.97
C ASN A 121 3.80 -2.06 -7.81
N ILE A 122 4.32 -2.81 -6.85
CA ILE A 122 5.78 -2.89 -6.58
C ILE A 122 6.32 -4.29 -6.84
N GLU A 123 7.44 -4.40 -7.56
CA GLU A 123 8.11 -5.68 -7.76
C GLU A 123 8.74 -6.17 -6.44
N LEU A 124 8.75 -7.48 -6.20
CA LEU A 124 9.34 -8.08 -4.99
C LEU A 124 10.80 -7.60 -4.76
N LYS A 125 11.62 -7.59 -5.80
CA LYS A 125 13.01 -7.10 -5.72
C LYS A 125 13.13 -5.62 -5.34
N ASN A 126 12.11 -4.83 -5.60
CA ASN A 126 12.11 -3.38 -5.33
C ASN A 126 11.62 -3.08 -3.91
N ILE A 127 10.66 -3.85 -3.40
CA ILE A 127 10.21 -3.68 -2.01
C ILE A 127 11.27 -4.22 -1.03
N LYS A 128 11.95 -5.31 -1.39
CA LYS A 128 13.10 -5.81 -0.64
C LYS A 128 14.24 -4.78 -0.69
N GLY A 129 14.82 -4.49 0.48
CA GLY A 129 15.89 -3.50 0.62
C GLY A 129 15.40 -2.05 0.71
N ALA A 130 14.09 -1.77 0.56
CA ALA A 130 13.55 -0.44 0.82
C ALA A 130 13.43 -0.12 2.31
N TRP A 131 13.52 -1.15 3.17
CA TRP A 131 13.23 -1.07 4.60
C TRP A 131 14.51 -0.93 5.43
N GLN A 132 14.51 0.06 6.32
CA GLN A 132 15.37 0.07 7.50
C GLN A 132 14.76 -0.86 8.55
N MET A 133 15.52 -1.85 9.01
CA MET A 133 15.04 -2.85 9.96
C MET A 133 15.23 -2.39 11.41
N PHE A 134 14.21 -2.62 12.24
CA PHE A 134 14.18 -2.35 13.67
C PHE A 134 13.91 -3.66 14.41
N ALA A 135 14.83 -4.06 15.28
CA ALA A 135 14.63 -5.21 16.17
C ALA A 135 13.86 -4.77 17.42
N ASN A 136 12.90 -5.59 17.84
CA ASN A 136 12.06 -5.37 19.03
C ASN A 136 11.51 -3.93 19.13
N PRO A 137 10.80 -3.41 18.10
CA PRO A 137 10.42 -2.00 18.03
C PRO A 137 9.49 -1.51 19.14
N LEU A 138 8.96 -2.41 19.98
CA LEU A 138 8.09 -2.09 21.09
C LEU A 138 8.74 -2.23 22.47
N ASN A 139 9.94 -2.81 22.53
CA ASN A 139 10.71 -2.92 23.78
C ASN A 139 11.49 -1.64 24.09
#